data_AF-A0A1A7XRA0-F1
#
_entry.id   AF-A0A1A7XRA0-F1
#
_cell.length_a   1.000
_cell.length_b   1.000
_cell.length_c   1.000
_cell.angle_alpha   90.00
_cell.angle_beta   90.00
_cell.angle_gamma   90.00
#
_symmetry.space_group_name_H-M   'P 1'
#
loop_
_entity.id
_entity.type
_entity.pdbx_description
1 polymer ?
#
loop_
_entity_poly.entity_id
_entity_poly.type
_entity_poly.pdbx_seq_one_letter_code
_entity_poly.pdbx_strand_id
1 'polypeptide(L)'
;MPADFSLLHRTCKLVVLLCFLHIAVTVFFYVRSFDIPLGFSHKQLSHNNTTRSGLDTHTVRTEGNTQNGEGTVALQFDLGQKSVTEPKKNQEKCPETSPLLVGPLRVEFNIPVSLEQIKDENPYVQLGGRFKPKDCEALQKVAIIIPFRKRDEHLKFWLYYLHPILQRQQLEYGVYVINQDGDETFNRAKLLNVGYREALKDNDYNCFVFSDVDLIPMDDRNTYRCFSQPRHLSVSMDKFGFRLPYNQYFGGVSSMSKEQYLKINGFPNNYWGW
;
A
#
# COMPACT_ATOMS: atom_id res chain seq x y z
N MET A 1 34.78 22.37 63.91
CA MET A 1 33.36 22.70 63.71
C MET A 1 32.66 21.43 63.27
N PRO A 2 31.72 20.85 64.05
CA PRO A 2 31.03 19.62 63.64
C PRO A 2 30.07 19.93 62.50
N ALA A 3 30.17 19.19 61.40
CA ALA A 3 29.25 19.32 60.27
C ALA A 3 27.87 18.81 60.68
N ASP A 4 26.83 19.63 60.45
CA ASP A 4 25.45 19.30 60.77
C ASP A 4 24.86 18.36 59.72
N PHE A 5 25.00 17.05 59.95
CA PHE A 5 24.46 15.99 59.10
C PHE A 5 22.92 15.93 59.09
N SER A 6 22.23 16.69 59.94
CA SER A 6 20.77 16.68 60.02
C SER A 6 20.12 17.32 58.78
N LEU A 7 20.76 18.34 58.21
CA LEU A 7 20.29 19.05 57.02
C LEU A 7 20.42 18.18 55.76
N LEU A 8 21.54 17.45 55.65
CA LEU A 8 21.79 16.53 54.53
C LEU A 8 20.80 15.34 54.56
N HIS A 9 20.50 14.82 55.75
CA HIS A 9 19.53 13.74 55.90
C HIS A 9 18.10 14.18 55.54
N ARG A 10 17.71 15.39 55.95
CA ARG A 10 16.40 15.97 55.62
C ARG A 10 16.24 16.24 54.13
N THR A 11 17.27 16.78 53.49
CA THR A 11 17.26 17.04 52.04
C THR A 11 17.21 15.74 51.25
N CYS A 12 18.01 14.73 51.62
CA CYS A 12 17.99 13.43 50.96
C CYS A 12 16.62 12.72 51.07
N LYS A 13 16.01 12.74 52.27
CA LYS A 13 14.64 12.22 52.45
C LYS A 13 13.61 12.94 51.59
N LEU A 14 13.71 14.26 51.47
CA LEU A 14 12.80 15.07 50.65
C LEU A 14 12.95 14.76 49.16
N VAL A 15 14.18 14.60 48.67
CA VAL A 15 14.45 14.19 47.28
C VAL A 15 13.88 12.81 46.99
N VAL A 16 14.09 11.84 47.88
CA VAL A 16 13.54 10.49 47.73
C VAL A 16 12.01 10.51 47.68
N LEU A 17 11.36 11.29 48.56
CA LEU A 17 9.90 11.45 48.54
C LEU A 17 9.38 12.08 47.25
N LEU A 18 10.07 13.10 46.72
CA LEU A 18 9.72 13.71 45.44
C LEU A 18 9.89 12.74 44.26
N CYS A 19 10.95 11.92 44.27
CA CYS A 19 11.15 10.88 43.26
C CYS A 19 10.04 9.81 43.32
N PHE A 20 9.66 9.34 44.52
CA PHE A 20 8.55 8.41 44.68
C PHE A 20 7.23 9.01 44.21
N LEU A 21 6.95 10.28 44.56
CA LEU A 21 5.75 10.98 44.10
C LEU A 21 5.73 11.08 42.56
N HIS A 22 6.85 11.46 41.94
CA HIS A 22 6.96 11.55 40.49
C HIS A 22 6.71 10.20 39.81
N ILE A 23 7.35 9.13 40.29
CA ILE A 23 7.17 7.77 39.76
C ILE A 23 5.71 7.32 39.93
N ALA A 24 5.10 7.55 41.10
CA ALA A 24 3.70 7.19 41.35
C ALA A 24 2.74 7.92 40.41
N VAL A 25 2.96 9.22 40.17
CA VAL A 25 2.16 10.00 39.22
C VAL A 25 2.36 9.48 37.79
N THR A 26 3.60 9.22 37.37
CA THR A 26 3.88 8.65 36.04
C THR A 26 3.20 7.29 35.85
N VAL A 27 3.29 6.40 36.85
CA VAL A 27 2.63 5.09 36.82
C VAL A 27 1.10 5.24 36.78
N PHE A 28 0.54 6.16 37.57
CA PHE A 28 -0.91 6.42 37.55
C PHE A 28 -1.39 6.91 36.18
N PHE A 29 -0.68 7.85 35.55
CA PHE A 29 -1.01 8.32 34.19
C PHE A 29 -0.80 7.23 33.13
N TYR A 30 0.23 6.40 33.29
CA TYR A 30 0.50 5.28 32.39
C TYR A 30 -0.59 4.21 32.48
N VAL A 31 -1.00 3.83 33.70
CA VAL A 31 -2.07 2.86 33.95
C VAL A 31 -3.44 3.41 33.53
N ARG A 32 -3.73 4.69 33.79
CA ARG A 32 -4.96 5.37 33.31
C ARG A 32 -5.02 5.51 31.79
N SER A 33 -3.88 5.70 31.11
CA SER A 33 -3.82 5.65 29.65
C SER A 33 -4.02 4.23 29.10
N PHE A 34 -3.94 3.22 29.96
CA PHE A 34 -4.12 1.81 29.65
C PHE A 34 -5.52 1.28 30.01
N ASP A 35 -6.55 2.13 30.09
CA ASP A 35 -7.93 1.64 30.21
C ASP A 35 -8.28 0.70 29.03
N ILE A 36 -8.39 -0.59 29.35
CA ILE A 36 -8.85 -1.69 28.51
C ILE A 36 -10.37 -1.76 28.65
N PRO A 37 -11.18 -1.63 27.59
CA PRO A 37 -12.50 -2.22 27.57
C PRO A 37 -12.34 -3.72 27.38
N LEU A 38 -12.46 -4.45 28.48
CA LEU A 38 -12.63 -5.89 28.50
C LEU A 38 -14.00 -6.19 27.87
N GLY A 39 -14.02 -6.80 26.70
CA GLY A 39 -15.25 -7.33 26.12
C GLY A 39 -15.27 -7.36 24.60
N PHE A 40 -14.78 -8.44 24.00
CA PHE A 40 -15.47 -9.12 22.90
C PHE A 40 -14.85 -10.51 22.73
N SER A 41 -15.39 -11.48 23.46
CA SER A 41 -15.13 -12.90 23.24
C SER A 41 -16.33 -13.51 22.53
N HIS A 42 -16.04 -14.31 21.49
CA HIS A 42 -16.87 -15.34 20.89
C HIS A 42 -18.09 -14.91 20.05
N LYS A 43 -17.95 -15.02 18.71
CA LYS A 43 -18.84 -15.81 17.83
C LYS A 43 -18.44 -15.63 16.34
N GLN A 44 -17.72 -16.61 15.78
CA GLN A 44 -17.88 -16.98 14.37
C GLN A 44 -17.29 -18.38 14.16
N LEU A 45 -18.06 -19.38 14.60
CA LEU A 45 -17.98 -20.74 14.10
C LEU A 45 -19.40 -21.12 13.70
N SER A 46 -19.50 -21.70 12.50
CA SER A 46 -20.71 -22.26 11.87
C SER A 46 -21.64 -21.29 11.13
N HIS A 47 -21.29 -20.98 9.88
CA HIS A 47 -22.26 -21.15 8.79
C HIS A 47 -21.52 -21.32 7.46
N ASN A 48 -21.21 -22.57 7.10
CA ASN A 48 -20.99 -22.97 5.72
C ASN A 48 -21.69 -24.32 5.54
N ASN A 49 -22.78 -24.31 4.78
CA ASN A 49 -22.98 -25.26 3.70
C ASN A 49 -24.26 -24.96 2.92
N THR A 50 -24.15 -25.17 1.61
CA THR A 50 -25.20 -25.47 0.63
C THR A 50 -25.65 -24.31 -0.25
N THR A 51 -25.01 -24.16 -1.41
CA THR A 51 -25.66 -24.33 -2.73
C THR A 51 -24.62 -24.20 -3.86
N ARG A 52 -24.37 -25.29 -4.58
CA ARG A 52 -23.62 -25.32 -5.84
C ARG A 52 -24.63 -25.74 -6.91
N SER A 53 -25.05 -24.80 -7.75
CA SER A 53 -25.83 -25.08 -8.97
C SER A 53 -24.89 -24.99 -10.16
N GLY A 54 -24.91 -26.02 -11.01
CA GLY A 54 -24.19 -26.07 -12.29
C GLY A 54 -24.84 -25.21 -13.36
N LEU A 55 -24.10 -24.97 -14.45
CA LEU A 55 -24.67 -24.58 -15.74
C LEU A 55 -23.73 -24.98 -16.88
N ASP A 56 -24.37 -25.35 -17.98
CA ASP A 56 -23.94 -26.17 -19.09
C ASP A 56 -23.04 -25.51 -20.15
N THR A 57 -22.30 -26.39 -20.81
CA THR A 57 -21.45 -26.16 -21.98
C THR A 57 -22.29 -26.20 -23.25
N HIS A 58 -22.36 -25.09 -24.00
CA HIS A 58 -22.86 -25.11 -25.39
C HIS A 58 -21.70 -25.10 -26.38
N THR A 59 -21.59 -26.21 -27.12
CA THR A 59 -20.68 -26.42 -28.24
C THR A 59 -21.44 -26.09 -29.54
N VAL A 60 -20.89 -25.22 -30.39
CA VAL A 60 -21.35 -25.05 -31.78
C VAL A 60 -20.21 -25.40 -32.71
N ARG A 61 -20.40 -26.51 -33.43
CA ARG A 61 -19.62 -26.97 -34.58
C ARG A 61 -19.79 -26.01 -35.75
N THR A 62 -18.72 -25.78 -36.50
CA THR A 62 -18.81 -25.45 -37.93
C THR A 62 -17.69 -26.17 -38.66
N GLU A 63 -18.06 -27.13 -39.50
CA GLU A 63 -17.21 -27.79 -40.48
C GLU A 63 -17.19 -26.97 -41.77
N GLY A 64 -16.04 -26.91 -42.45
CA GLY A 64 -15.88 -26.18 -43.71
C GLY A 64 -14.53 -26.44 -44.35
N ASN A 65 -14.55 -27.33 -45.35
CA ASN A 65 -13.46 -28.05 -45.99
C ASN A 65 -12.46 -27.20 -46.81
N THR A 66 -11.27 -27.77 -46.97
CA THR A 66 -10.12 -27.37 -47.81
C THR A 66 -10.38 -27.58 -49.30
N GLN A 67 -9.81 -26.74 -50.20
CA GLN A 67 -9.12 -27.17 -51.44
C GLN A 67 -8.44 -26.03 -52.22
N ASN A 68 -7.11 -26.20 -52.38
CA ASN A 68 -6.16 -25.91 -53.47
C ASN A 68 -6.45 -24.91 -54.63
N GLY A 69 -5.41 -24.16 -55.02
CA GLY A 69 -5.03 -24.04 -56.44
C GLY A 69 -4.60 -22.66 -56.97
N GLU A 70 -3.30 -22.55 -57.32
CA GLU A 70 -2.71 -21.77 -58.42
C GLU A 70 -2.54 -20.24 -58.34
N GLY A 71 -1.35 -19.82 -58.79
CA GLY A 71 -0.85 -18.46 -58.71
C GLY A 71 -1.19 -17.58 -59.91
N THR A 72 -1.17 -16.27 -59.66
CA THR A 72 -1.13 -15.24 -60.70
C THR A 72 -0.35 -14.05 -60.16
N VAL A 73 0.63 -13.60 -60.94
CA VAL A 73 1.39 -12.38 -60.69
C VAL A 73 0.51 -11.18 -61.06
N ALA A 74 0.25 -10.27 -60.12
CA ALA A 74 -0.35 -8.97 -60.42
C ALA A 74 0.10 -7.88 -59.42
N LEU A 75 0.92 -6.97 -59.96
CA LEU A 75 0.93 -5.51 -59.81
C LEU A 75 0.60 -4.90 -58.43
N GLN A 76 1.61 -4.18 -57.92
CA GLN A 76 1.57 -3.20 -56.83
C GLN A 76 0.40 -2.20 -56.96
N PHE A 77 -0.39 -2.06 -55.90
CA PHE A 77 -1.18 -0.86 -55.62
C PHE A 77 -0.95 -0.42 -54.18
N ASP A 78 -0.30 0.73 -54.05
CA ASP A 78 -0.08 1.43 -52.79
C ASP A 78 -1.37 2.18 -52.41
N LEU A 79 -2.06 1.72 -51.37
CA LEU A 79 -3.20 2.39 -50.77
C LEU A 79 -2.94 2.54 -49.28
N GLY A 80 -2.50 3.74 -48.89
CA GLY A 80 -2.26 4.14 -47.52
C GLY A 80 -3.44 3.80 -46.61
N GLN A 81 -3.18 2.96 -45.62
CA GLN A 81 -4.11 2.73 -44.52
C GLN A 81 -4.17 3.98 -43.65
N LYS A 82 -5.19 4.81 -43.88
CA LYS A 82 -5.71 5.70 -42.85
C LYS A 82 -6.16 4.81 -41.69
N SER A 83 -5.40 4.79 -40.60
CA SER A 83 -5.88 4.29 -39.32
C SER A 83 -7.11 5.11 -38.94
N VAL A 84 -8.28 4.49 -39.01
CA VAL A 84 -9.52 5.04 -38.46
C VAL A 84 -9.33 5.05 -36.96
N THR A 85 -8.96 6.21 -36.42
CA THR A 85 -8.97 6.45 -34.98
C THR A 85 -10.42 6.42 -34.53
N GLU A 86 -10.85 5.31 -33.95
CA GLU A 86 -12.13 5.23 -33.25
C GLU A 86 -12.24 6.42 -32.27
N PRO A 87 -13.36 7.15 -32.27
CA PRO A 87 -13.54 8.26 -31.36
C PRO A 87 -13.50 7.72 -29.93
N LYS A 88 -12.57 8.23 -29.11
CA LYS A 88 -12.51 7.94 -27.68
C LYS A 88 -13.89 8.25 -27.08
N LYS A 89 -14.70 7.22 -26.83
CA LYS A 89 -15.88 7.33 -25.98
C LYS A 89 -15.38 7.82 -24.62
N ASN A 90 -15.80 9.02 -24.19
CA ASN A 90 -15.45 9.53 -22.88
C ASN A 90 -15.94 8.52 -21.85
N GLN A 91 -15.01 7.78 -21.23
CA GLN A 91 -15.32 6.83 -20.18
C GLN A 91 -15.82 7.61 -18.97
N GLU A 92 -16.86 7.11 -18.31
CA GLU A 92 -17.32 7.70 -17.06
C GLU A 92 -16.24 7.53 -15.98
N LYS A 93 -16.18 8.47 -15.04
CA LYS A 93 -15.24 8.38 -13.91
C LYS A 93 -15.62 7.22 -13.00
N CYS A 94 -14.63 6.56 -12.42
CA CYS A 94 -14.86 5.54 -11.41
C CYS A 94 -15.58 6.15 -10.18
N PRO A 95 -16.44 5.39 -9.48
CA PRO A 95 -17.14 5.89 -8.30
C PRO A 95 -16.19 6.22 -7.15
N GLU A 96 -16.56 7.17 -6.29
CA GLU A 96 -15.75 7.59 -5.13
C GLU A 96 -15.38 6.44 -4.19
N THR A 97 -16.31 5.50 -4.02
CA THR A 97 -16.09 4.23 -3.32
C THR A 97 -16.28 3.12 -4.33
N SER A 98 -15.24 2.30 -4.53
CA SER A 98 -15.34 1.19 -5.46
C SER A 98 -16.37 0.15 -5.00
N PRO A 99 -17.26 -0.34 -5.89
CA PRO A 99 -18.15 -1.45 -5.58
C PRO A 99 -17.44 -2.81 -5.50
N LEU A 100 -16.14 -2.87 -5.82
CA LEU A 100 -15.37 -4.11 -5.86
C LEU A 100 -14.71 -4.47 -4.53
N LEU A 101 -14.78 -3.59 -3.53
CA LEU A 101 -14.16 -3.79 -2.21
C LEU A 101 -14.81 -4.95 -1.47
N VAL A 102 -14.00 -5.76 -0.78
CA VAL A 102 -14.48 -6.93 -0.01
C VAL A 102 -14.40 -6.71 1.50
N GLY A 103 -13.74 -5.65 1.96
CA GLY A 103 -13.58 -5.33 3.37
C GLY A 103 -12.40 -6.08 4.02
N PRO A 104 -12.59 -6.67 5.21
CA PRO A 104 -11.52 -7.34 5.95
C PRO A 104 -10.88 -8.50 5.17
N LEU A 105 -9.56 -8.61 5.27
CA LEU A 105 -8.74 -9.60 4.59
C LEU A 105 -7.95 -10.42 5.61
N ARG A 106 -7.78 -11.72 5.33
CA ARG A 106 -6.87 -12.59 6.09
C ARG A 106 -5.47 -12.48 5.48
N VAL A 107 -4.53 -11.96 6.27
CA VAL A 107 -3.12 -11.78 5.89
C VAL A 107 -2.27 -12.78 6.66
N GLU A 108 -1.49 -13.60 5.96
CA GLU A 108 -0.61 -14.63 6.51
C GLU A 108 0.71 -14.66 5.74
N PHE A 109 1.80 -15.00 6.44
CA PHE A 109 3.15 -14.99 5.87
C PHE A 109 3.84 -16.36 5.95
N ASN A 110 3.08 -17.40 6.27
CA ASN A 110 3.58 -18.77 6.47
C ASN A 110 3.66 -19.58 5.16
N ILE A 111 3.02 -19.12 4.09
CA ILE A 111 3.02 -19.78 2.78
C ILE A 111 3.95 -18.99 1.85
N PRO A 112 5.00 -19.62 1.29
CA PRO A 112 5.89 -18.93 0.36
C PRO A 112 5.14 -18.54 -0.92
N VAL A 113 5.47 -17.39 -1.48
CA VAL A 113 4.86 -16.88 -2.71
C VAL A 113 5.94 -16.69 -3.78
N SER A 114 5.65 -17.02 -5.04
CA SER A 114 6.54 -16.77 -6.17
C SER A 114 6.07 -15.58 -7.02
N LEU A 115 7.01 -14.94 -7.74
CA LEU A 115 6.66 -13.82 -8.64
C LEU A 115 5.85 -14.30 -9.85
N GLU A 116 6.08 -15.53 -10.29
CA GLU A 116 5.33 -16.19 -11.35
C GLU A 116 3.86 -16.35 -10.96
N GLN A 117 3.59 -16.87 -9.76
CA GLN A 117 2.25 -16.99 -9.22
C GLN A 117 1.56 -15.62 -9.15
N ILE A 118 2.25 -14.60 -8.62
CA ILE A 118 1.69 -13.25 -8.50
C ILE A 118 1.32 -12.70 -9.88
N LYS A 119 2.17 -12.90 -10.88
CA LYS A 119 1.92 -12.46 -12.25
C LYS A 119 0.72 -13.18 -12.87
N ASP A 120 0.65 -14.50 -12.71
CA ASP A 120 -0.42 -15.32 -13.28
C ASP A 120 -1.78 -15.00 -12.64
N GLU A 121 -1.81 -14.74 -11.34
CA GLU A 121 -3.03 -14.34 -10.61
C GLU A 121 -3.46 -12.89 -10.91
N ASN A 122 -2.58 -12.06 -11.49
CA ASN A 122 -2.84 -10.64 -11.78
C ASN A 122 -2.61 -10.30 -13.28
N PRO A 123 -3.37 -10.91 -14.21
CA PRO A 123 -3.12 -10.79 -15.65
C PRO A 123 -3.35 -9.37 -16.22
N TYR A 124 -4.04 -8.50 -15.48
CA TYR A 124 -4.28 -7.11 -15.88
C TYR A 124 -3.18 -6.14 -15.44
N VAL A 125 -2.25 -6.59 -14.58
CA VAL A 125 -1.07 -5.81 -14.22
C VAL A 125 -0.08 -5.87 -15.38
N GLN A 126 0.20 -4.71 -15.95
CA GLN A 126 1.11 -4.52 -17.07
C GLN A 126 2.56 -4.46 -16.61
N LEU A 127 3.48 -4.54 -17.57
CA LEU A 127 4.93 -4.39 -17.34
C LEU A 127 5.23 -3.13 -16.51
N GLY A 128 6.14 -3.27 -15.54
CA GLY A 128 6.46 -2.20 -14.59
C GLY A 128 5.47 -2.08 -13.42
N GLY A 129 4.62 -3.09 -13.19
CA GLY A 129 3.68 -3.09 -12.06
C GLY A 129 2.61 -2.03 -12.20
N ARG A 130 2.11 -1.83 -13.43
CA ARG A 130 1.14 -0.79 -13.79
C ARG A 130 -0.24 -1.37 -13.94
N PHE A 131 -1.26 -0.61 -13.55
CA PHE A 131 -2.64 -0.97 -13.78
C PHE A 131 -3.51 0.27 -13.96
N LYS A 132 -4.56 0.14 -14.77
CA LYS A 132 -5.65 1.10 -14.87
C LYS A 132 -6.97 0.35 -15.07
N PRO A 133 -8.09 0.81 -14.48
CA PRO A 133 -9.41 0.22 -14.74
C PRO A 133 -9.77 0.30 -16.24
N LYS A 134 -10.49 -0.70 -16.75
CA LYS A 134 -10.92 -0.75 -18.16
C LYS A 134 -12.26 -0.06 -18.39
N ASP A 135 -13.15 -0.14 -17.39
CA ASP A 135 -14.56 0.24 -17.53
C ASP A 135 -14.85 1.67 -17.10
N CYS A 136 -13.89 2.35 -16.47
CA CYS A 136 -14.03 3.72 -15.98
C CYS A 136 -12.67 4.44 -15.93
N GLU A 137 -12.70 5.77 -15.93
CA GLU A 137 -11.52 6.61 -15.71
C GLU A 137 -11.24 6.75 -14.21
N ALA A 138 -10.05 6.33 -13.77
CA ALA A 138 -9.66 6.41 -12.35
C ALA A 138 -9.65 7.87 -11.84
N LEU A 139 -10.12 8.07 -10.61
CA LEU A 139 -10.19 9.41 -10.00
C LEU A 139 -8.80 10.03 -9.76
N GLN A 140 -7.79 9.19 -9.52
CA GLN A 140 -6.42 9.60 -9.21
C GLN A 140 -5.41 8.64 -9.85
N LYS A 141 -4.27 9.22 -10.24
CA LYS A 141 -3.08 8.50 -10.72
C LYS A 141 -2.10 8.39 -9.56
N VAL A 142 -1.85 7.17 -9.08
CA VAL A 142 -1.12 6.90 -7.85
C VAL A 142 0.25 6.25 -8.13
N ALA A 143 1.32 6.91 -7.71
CA ALA A 143 2.63 6.28 -7.61
C ALA A 143 2.82 5.69 -6.21
N ILE A 144 3.05 4.39 -6.11
CA ILE A 144 3.33 3.71 -4.84
C ILE A 144 4.82 3.49 -4.74
N ILE A 145 5.46 4.16 -3.79
CA ILE A 145 6.91 4.22 -3.63
C ILE A 145 7.30 3.41 -2.40
N ILE A 146 8.17 2.42 -2.64
CA ILE A 146 8.65 1.47 -1.64
C ILE A 146 10.17 1.66 -1.51
N PRO A 147 10.68 2.19 -0.39
CA PRO A 147 12.11 2.26 -0.14
C PRO A 147 12.60 0.84 0.17
N PHE A 148 13.65 0.38 -0.51
CA PHE A 148 14.00 -1.04 -0.53
C PHE A 148 15.49 -1.30 -0.45
N ARG A 149 15.87 -2.40 0.22
CA ARG A 149 17.18 -3.06 0.09
C ARG A 149 17.11 -4.46 0.71
N LYS A 150 17.53 -5.49 -0.03
CA LYS A 150 17.71 -6.89 0.47
C LYS A 150 16.49 -7.43 1.26
N ARG A 151 15.28 -7.21 0.75
CA ARG A 151 13.99 -7.56 1.40
C ARG A 151 13.05 -8.33 0.47
N ASP A 152 13.61 -9.11 -0.44
CA ASP A 152 12.89 -9.75 -1.56
C ASP A 152 11.68 -10.58 -1.12
N GLU A 153 11.78 -11.34 -0.02
CA GLU A 153 10.66 -12.11 0.51
C GLU A 153 9.50 -11.22 1.00
N HIS A 154 9.81 -10.10 1.68
CA HIS A 154 8.78 -9.14 2.07
C HIS A 154 8.12 -8.51 0.84
N LEU A 155 8.91 -8.19 -0.19
CA LEU A 155 8.38 -7.63 -1.44
C LEU A 155 7.46 -8.61 -2.15
N LYS A 156 7.76 -9.90 -2.19
CA LYS A 156 6.86 -10.92 -2.77
C LYS A 156 5.51 -10.91 -2.07
N PHE A 157 5.48 -10.92 -0.73
CA PHE A 157 4.22 -10.80 0.01
C PHE A 157 3.52 -9.46 -0.23
N TRP A 158 4.28 -8.36 -0.29
CA TRP A 158 3.72 -7.04 -0.59
C TRP A 158 3.01 -7.04 -1.94
N LEU A 159 3.65 -7.53 -2.99
CA LEU A 159 3.07 -7.59 -4.34
C LEU A 159 1.86 -8.54 -4.38
N TYR A 160 1.97 -9.70 -3.75
CA TYR A 160 0.89 -10.68 -3.64
C TYR A 160 -0.39 -10.10 -3.05
N TYR A 161 -0.28 -9.39 -1.93
CA TYR A 161 -1.45 -8.81 -1.28
C TYR A 161 -1.93 -7.52 -1.93
N LEU A 162 -1.01 -6.61 -2.30
CA LEU A 162 -1.39 -5.27 -2.71
C LEU A 162 -1.91 -5.22 -4.16
N HIS A 163 -1.39 -6.02 -5.10
CA HIS A 163 -1.88 -5.95 -6.47
C HIS A 163 -3.40 -6.19 -6.58
N PRO A 164 -3.99 -7.23 -5.98
CA PRO A 164 -5.43 -7.43 -5.97
C PRO A 164 -6.18 -6.31 -5.24
N ILE A 165 -5.67 -5.82 -4.12
CA ILE A 165 -6.29 -4.73 -3.33
C ILE A 165 -6.40 -3.45 -4.15
N LEU A 166 -5.29 -3.04 -4.77
CA LEU A 166 -5.21 -1.80 -5.55
C LEU A 166 -6.09 -1.84 -6.80
N GLN A 167 -6.22 -3.02 -7.43
CA GLN A 167 -7.14 -3.24 -8.55
C GLN A 167 -8.60 -3.09 -8.11
N ARG A 168 -8.99 -3.69 -6.97
CA ARG A 168 -10.34 -3.52 -6.40
C ARG A 168 -10.62 -2.09 -5.97
N GLN A 169 -9.60 -1.30 -5.64
CA GLN A 169 -9.75 0.13 -5.35
C GLN A 169 -9.94 1.00 -6.61
N GLN A 170 -9.91 0.41 -7.81
CA GLN A 170 -10.07 1.09 -9.10
C GLN A 170 -9.12 2.29 -9.30
N LEU A 171 -7.87 2.14 -8.87
CA LEU A 171 -6.82 3.14 -9.04
C LEU A 171 -6.13 2.98 -10.40
N GLU A 172 -5.73 4.08 -11.03
CA GLU A 172 -4.63 4.04 -12.01
C GLU A 172 -3.33 4.14 -11.21
N TYR A 173 -2.55 3.06 -11.13
CA TYR A 173 -1.39 3.02 -10.27
C TYR A 173 -0.14 2.45 -10.93
N GLY A 174 0.99 2.74 -10.30
CA GLY A 174 2.27 2.13 -10.59
C GLY A 174 3.09 1.88 -9.34
N VAL A 175 3.74 0.72 -9.27
CA VAL A 175 4.59 0.32 -8.13
C VAL A 175 6.05 0.62 -8.43
N TYR A 176 6.71 1.32 -7.51
CA TYR A 176 8.10 1.75 -7.61
C TYR A 176 8.92 1.25 -6.42
N VAL A 177 9.73 0.22 -6.65
CA VAL A 177 10.67 -0.29 -5.67
C VAL A 177 12.00 0.45 -5.83
N ILE A 178 12.30 1.34 -4.89
CA ILE A 178 13.50 2.18 -4.93
C ILE A 178 14.61 1.50 -4.14
N ASN A 179 15.41 0.71 -4.86
CA ASN A 179 16.51 -0.03 -4.28
C ASN A 179 17.71 0.88 -3.95
N GLN A 180 18.17 0.84 -2.70
CA GLN A 180 19.46 1.42 -2.32
C GLN A 180 20.57 0.42 -2.61
N ASP A 181 21.46 0.77 -3.54
CA ASP A 181 22.65 -0.03 -3.83
C ASP A 181 23.71 0.11 -2.73
N GLY A 182 24.58 -0.90 -2.62
CA GLY A 182 25.66 -0.97 -1.65
C GLY A 182 25.23 -1.25 -0.21
N ASP A 183 26.21 -1.23 0.70
CA ASP A 183 26.07 -1.66 2.10
C ASP A 183 26.07 -0.50 3.11
N GLU A 184 26.10 0.74 2.64
CA GLU A 184 26.05 1.94 3.49
C GLU A 184 24.77 2.03 4.31
N THR A 185 24.73 2.91 5.32
CA THR A 185 23.52 3.10 6.13
C THR A 185 22.28 3.37 5.25
N PHE A 186 21.17 2.71 5.56
CA PHE A 186 19.92 2.89 4.80
C PHE A 186 19.38 4.31 4.98
N ASN A 187 18.83 4.90 3.93
CA ASN A 187 18.22 6.23 4.00
C ASN A 187 16.81 6.18 3.41
N ARG A 188 15.86 5.79 4.26
CA ARG A 188 14.45 5.63 3.89
C ARG A 188 13.90 6.90 3.22
N ALA A 189 14.00 8.04 3.89
CA ALA A 189 13.42 9.31 3.44
C ALA A 189 14.00 9.78 2.08
N LYS A 190 15.31 9.63 1.87
CA LYS A 190 15.96 9.98 0.60
C LYS A 190 15.49 9.08 -0.55
N LEU A 191 15.29 7.78 -0.32
CA LEU A 191 14.76 6.88 -1.36
C LEU A 191 13.33 7.23 -1.73
N LEU A 192 12.51 7.66 -0.77
CA LEU A 192 11.15 8.14 -1.06
C LEU A 192 11.17 9.39 -1.95
N ASN A 193 12.10 10.34 -1.70
CA ASN A 193 12.31 11.51 -2.58
C ASN A 193 12.73 11.09 -4.00
N VAL A 194 13.62 10.11 -4.12
CA VAL A 194 14.04 9.56 -5.42
C VAL A 194 12.83 8.97 -6.13
N GLY A 195 12.06 8.11 -5.46
CA GLY A 195 10.85 7.50 -6.05
C GLY A 195 9.83 8.54 -6.50
N TYR A 196 9.61 9.60 -5.73
CA TYR A 196 8.74 10.71 -6.12
C TYR A 196 9.20 11.33 -7.45
N ARG A 197 10.49 11.64 -7.56
CA ARG A 197 11.05 12.30 -8.75
C ARG A 197 11.10 11.38 -9.96
N GLU A 198 11.50 10.12 -9.78
CA GLU A 198 11.60 9.16 -10.88
C GLU A 198 10.21 8.75 -11.38
N ALA A 199 9.22 8.59 -10.50
CA ALA A 199 7.87 8.26 -10.91
C ALA A 199 7.24 9.30 -11.84
N LEU A 200 7.52 10.58 -11.58
CA LEU A 200 7.06 11.70 -12.40
C LEU A 200 7.69 11.76 -13.81
N LYS A 201 8.78 11.01 -14.06
CA LYS A 201 9.35 10.89 -15.42
C LYS A 201 8.57 9.92 -16.28
N ASP A 202 7.89 8.94 -15.67
CA ASP A 202 7.15 7.91 -16.41
C ASP A 202 5.71 8.32 -16.68
N ASN A 203 5.05 9.01 -15.73
CA ASN A 203 3.64 9.39 -15.84
C ASN A 203 3.34 10.66 -15.02
N ASP A 204 2.21 11.30 -15.32
CA ASP A 204 1.69 12.50 -14.66
C ASP A 204 0.97 12.19 -13.33
N TYR A 205 1.63 11.43 -12.45
CA TYR A 205 1.08 11.08 -11.13
C TYR A 205 0.69 12.32 -10.31
N ASN A 206 -0.51 12.29 -9.73
CA ASN A 206 -1.05 13.36 -8.89
C ASN A 206 -1.17 12.95 -7.41
N CYS A 207 -0.97 11.67 -7.10
CA CYS A 207 -0.95 11.12 -5.76
C CYS A 207 0.27 10.21 -5.54
N PHE A 208 0.87 10.29 -4.36
CA PHE A 208 2.03 9.49 -3.99
C PHE A 208 1.75 8.77 -2.68
N VAL A 209 1.87 7.44 -2.69
CA VAL A 209 1.81 6.60 -1.50
C VAL A 209 3.23 6.17 -1.17
N PHE A 210 3.66 6.41 0.06
CA PHE A 210 4.96 6.00 0.58
C PHE A 210 4.71 4.83 1.53
N SER A 211 5.19 3.64 1.17
CA SER A 211 4.84 2.39 1.84
C SER A 211 6.10 1.64 2.26
N ASP A 212 6.17 1.21 3.53
CA ASP A 212 7.16 0.24 3.95
C ASP A 212 6.83 -1.13 3.33
N VAL A 213 7.87 -1.85 2.88
CA VAL A 213 7.72 -3.15 2.18
C VAL A 213 7.12 -4.25 3.07
N ASP A 214 7.15 -4.07 4.39
CA ASP A 214 6.71 -5.05 5.39
C ASP A 214 5.33 -4.71 6.00
N LEU A 215 4.58 -3.77 5.42
CA LEU A 215 3.23 -3.42 5.86
C LEU A 215 2.16 -3.77 4.83
N ILE A 216 1.22 -4.61 5.24
CA ILE A 216 0.09 -5.07 4.42
C ILE A 216 -1.23 -4.61 5.08
N PRO A 217 -2.17 -3.98 4.34
CA PRO A 217 -3.45 -3.60 4.90
C PRO A 217 -4.34 -4.84 5.13
N MET A 218 -5.01 -4.88 6.28
CA MET A 218 -5.95 -5.95 6.63
C MET A 218 -7.40 -5.67 6.19
N ASP A 219 -7.64 -4.56 5.50
CA ASP A 219 -8.97 -4.17 5.02
C ASP A 219 -8.83 -3.31 3.76
N ASP A 220 -9.43 -3.73 2.65
CA ASP A 220 -9.28 -3.01 1.37
C ASP A 220 -10.12 -1.73 1.27
N ARG A 221 -10.97 -1.44 2.27
CA ARG A 221 -11.63 -0.14 2.43
C ARG A 221 -10.65 0.96 2.87
N ASN A 222 -9.44 0.60 3.28
CA ASN A 222 -8.33 1.54 3.45
C ASN A 222 -7.73 1.88 2.08
N THR A 223 -8.31 2.86 1.39
CA THR A 223 -7.95 3.21 0.00
C THR A 223 -6.56 3.85 -0.11
N TYR A 224 -5.68 3.29 -0.94
CA TYR A 224 -4.31 3.74 -1.19
C TYR A 224 -4.29 4.93 -2.16
N ARG A 225 -4.93 6.03 -1.76
CA ARG A 225 -5.08 7.25 -2.55
C ARG A 225 -4.85 8.49 -1.70
N CYS A 226 -4.99 9.68 -2.30
CA CYS A 226 -4.72 10.94 -1.63
C CYS A 226 -6.02 11.70 -1.32
N PHE A 227 -5.96 12.53 -0.27
CA PHE A 227 -7.10 13.28 0.25
C PHE A 227 -6.73 14.77 0.39
N SER A 228 -7.67 15.58 0.85
CA SER A 228 -7.48 17.03 1.06
C SER A 228 -6.36 17.37 2.05
N GLN A 229 -6.05 16.47 2.99
CA GLN A 229 -4.91 16.54 3.90
C GLN A 229 -3.96 15.34 3.70
N PRO A 230 -2.67 15.45 4.06
CA PRO A 230 -1.76 14.31 4.11
C PRO A 230 -2.39 13.15 4.88
N ARG A 231 -2.35 11.95 4.31
CA ARG A 231 -3.07 10.80 4.85
C ARG A 231 -2.09 9.84 5.50
N HIS A 232 -2.37 9.46 6.75
CA HIS A 232 -1.73 8.32 7.40
C HIS A 232 -2.60 7.08 7.14
N LEU A 233 -2.04 6.05 6.50
CA LEU A 233 -2.78 4.85 6.09
C LEU A 233 -2.57 3.69 7.08
N SER A 234 -1.40 3.58 7.72
CA SER A 234 -1.09 2.53 8.70
C SER A 234 -1.34 2.99 10.14
N VAL A 235 -2.59 3.36 10.46
CA VAL A 235 -2.98 3.96 11.76
C VAL A 235 -3.08 2.95 12.92
N SER A 236 -3.25 1.67 12.61
CA SER A 236 -3.51 0.60 13.58
C SER A 236 -2.73 -0.66 13.16
N MET A 237 -1.46 -0.71 13.54
CA MET A 237 -0.56 -1.83 13.21
C MET A 237 -0.56 -2.87 14.32
N ASP A 238 -0.53 -4.15 13.94
CA ASP A 238 -0.47 -5.30 14.84
C ASP A 238 0.76 -5.26 15.78
N LYS A 239 1.93 -4.85 15.28
CA LYS A 239 3.16 -4.70 16.06
C LYS A 239 3.07 -3.67 17.18
N PHE A 240 2.07 -2.80 17.14
CA PHE A 240 1.76 -1.82 18.18
C PHE A 240 0.43 -2.14 18.89
N GLY A 241 -0.03 -3.39 18.83
CA GLY A 241 -1.26 -3.84 19.47
C GLY A 241 -2.51 -3.16 18.90
N PHE A 242 -2.51 -2.85 17.59
CA PHE A 242 -3.59 -2.15 16.90
C PHE A 242 -3.88 -0.74 17.46
N ARG A 243 -2.88 -0.11 18.08
CA ARG A 243 -2.96 1.26 18.59
C ARG A 243 -1.95 2.16 17.90
N LEU A 244 -2.32 3.43 17.73
CA LEU A 244 -1.38 4.44 17.25
C LEU A 244 -0.34 4.70 18.36
N PRO A 245 0.98 4.66 18.08
CA PRO A 245 2.00 4.87 19.10
C PRO A 245 1.88 6.22 19.83
N TYR A 246 1.56 7.27 19.09
CA TYR A 246 1.28 8.63 19.57
C TYR A 246 0.61 9.44 18.45
N ASN A 247 -0.10 10.52 18.78
CA ASN A 247 -0.98 11.24 17.85
C ASN A 247 -0.27 11.81 16.61
N GLN A 248 1.01 12.17 16.72
CA GLN A 248 1.82 12.72 15.63
C GLN A 248 2.54 11.65 14.81
N TYR A 249 2.33 10.36 15.10
CA TYR A 249 2.99 9.28 14.38
C TYR A 249 2.54 9.25 12.92
N PHE A 250 3.49 9.32 12.00
CA PHE A 250 3.25 9.35 10.55
C PHE A 250 4.13 8.36 9.76
N GLY A 251 4.67 7.35 10.47
CA GLY A 251 5.49 6.29 9.89
C GLY A 251 4.66 5.14 9.32
N GLY A 252 5.32 4.18 8.66
CA GLY A 252 4.66 3.07 7.99
C GLY A 252 4.20 3.44 6.58
N VAL A 253 2.89 3.53 6.39
CA VAL A 253 2.27 3.88 5.11
C VAL A 253 1.58 5.24 5.21
N SER A 254 1.91 6.15 4.30
CA SER A 254 1.28 7.46 4.17
C SER A 254 1.06 7.84 2.71
N SER A 255 0.20 8.84 2.46
CA SER A 255 0.03 9.40 1.12
C SER A 255 -0.06 10.92 1.13
N MET A 256 0.46 11.53 0.06
CA MET A 256 0.42 12.97 -0.17
C MET A 256 0.14 13.25 -1.63
N SER A 257 -0.68 14.25 -1.91
CA SER A 257 -0.83 14.78 -3.26
C SER A 257 0.49 15.40 -3.74
N LYS A 258 0.63 15.54 -5.07
CA LYS A 258 1.77 16.24 -5.67
C LYS A 258 2.01 17.61 -5.03
N GLU A 259 0.93 18.36 -4.80
CA GLU A 259 0.95 19.70 -4.20
C GLU A 259 1.37 19.68 -2.73
N GLN A 260 0.81 18.76 -1.94
CA GLN A 260 1.17 18.61 -0.53
C GLN A 260 2.66 18.29 -0.36
N TYR A 261 3.20 17.40 -1.20
CA TYR A 261 4.61 17.02 -1.14
C TYR A 261 5.56 18.15 -1.52
N LEU A 262 5.23 18.91 -2.59
CA LEU A 262 6.00 20.07 -3.01
C LEU A 262 5.98 21.19 -1.96
N LYS A 263 4.83 21.39 -1.29
CA LYS A 263 4.66 22.43 -0.27
C LYS A 263 5.60 22.25 0.92
N ILE A 264 5.99 21.01 1.25
CA ILE A 264 6.93 20.70 2.33
C ILE A 264 8.37 20.51 1.83
N ASN A 265 8.65 20.73 0.54
CA ASN A 265 9.94 20.46 -0.09
C ASN A 265 10.40 18.98 0.02
N GLY A 266 9.44 18.04 -0.03
CA GLY A 266 9.70 16.62 0.15
C GLY A 266 10.17 16.22 1.54
N PHE A 267 10.77 15.04 1.66
CA PHE A 267 11.30 14.51 2.92
C PHE A 267 12.76 14.95 3.16
N PRO A 268 13.26 14.94 4.40
CA PRO A 268 14.66 15.27 4.68
C PRO A 268 15.62 14.19 4.13
N ASN A 269 16.76 14.61 3.59
CA ASN A 269 17.75 13.70 2.98
C ASN A 269 18.91 13.29 3.91
N ASN A 270 18.99 13.89 5.10
CA ASN A 270 20.11 13.75 6.03
C ASN A 270 19.85 12.79 7.20
N TYR A 271 18.70 12.09 7.20
CA TYR A 271 18.40 11.06 8.18
C TYR A 271 18.92 9.70 7.68
N TRP A 272 20.09 9.33 8.18
CA TRP A 272 20.71 8.03 7.91
C TRP A 272 20.40 7.08 9.05
N GLY A 273 19.70 6.00 8.73
CA GLY A 273 19.14 5.07 9.70
C GLY A 273 17.70 4.69 9.34
N TRP A 274 17.14 3.81 10.17
CA TRP A 274 15.72 3.46 10.14
C TRP A 274 14.89 4.46 10.93
#